data_AF-A0A6V7CCQ8-F1
#
_entry.id   AF-A0A6V7CCQ8-F1
#
_cell.length_a   1.000
_cell.length_b   1.000
_cell.length_c   1.000
_cell.angle_alpha   90.00
_cell.angle_beta   90.00
_cell.angle_gamma   90.00
#
_symmetry.space_group_name_H-M   'P 1'
#
loop_
_entity.id
_entity.type
_entity.pdbx_description
1 polymer ?
#
loop_
_entity_poly.entity_id
_entity_poly.type
_entity_poly.pdbx_seq_one_letter_code
_entity_poly.pdbx_strand_id
1 'polypeptide(L)'
;MSAGEMEFDKIRSVIRLAEHAVVQSTPFAKRDDLLRALSDELLVGPWLILSGLGILWKRFVWVLGLTIIIAVYLRLFDHAFSASAAFGALILATLCVYFGLPSRTILAGVNGRAIGALAVAIGEQVRSKDELERLSSGVQLVKVQTTERLARFNVFTGIAWGVLFWFAGARVFSPTVPPEVVESSVFPLIVAFVFFSVSFTAAVGYATAVRVVYQTLDFALIEVGAALAVKDDA
;
A
#
# COMPACT_ATOMS: atom_id res chain seq x y z
N MET A 1 36.13 -1.92 2.90
CA MET A 1 34.71 -1.80 3.31
C MET A 1 34.66 -1.31 4.73
N SER A 2 34.06 -0.15 4.93
CA SER A 2 33.83 0.44 6.26
C SER A 2 32.74 -0.36 7.01
N ALA A 3 32.78 -0.39 8.34
CA ALA A 3 31.75 -1.05 9.16
C ALA A 3 30.34 -0.53 8.85
N GLY A 4 30.21 0.75 8.52
CA GLY A 4 28.93 1.35 8.11
C GLY A 4 28.41 0.89 6.74
N GLU A 5 29.30 0.54 5.80
CA GLU A 5 28.88 -0.02 4.50
C GLU A 5 28.30 -1.43 4.69
N MET A 6 28.90 -2.24 5.57
CA MET A 6 28.41 -3.58 5.89
C MET A 6 27.05 -3.56 6.60
N GLU A 7 26.81 -2.60 7.50
CA GLU A 7 25.50 -2.46 8.15
C GLU A 7 24.42 -1.98 7.17
N PHE A 8 24.74 -1.03 6.29
CA PHE A 8 23.82 -0.57 5.27
C PHE A 8 23.43 -1.68 4.28
N ASP A 9 24.40 -2.46 3.80
CA ASP A 9 24.15 -3.58 2.89
C ASP A 9 23.28 -4.67 3.55
N LYS A 10 23.48 -4.94 4.84
CA LYS A 10 22.61 -5.83 5.62
C LYS A 10 21.18 -5.31 5.67
N ILE A 11 20.98 -4.05 6.04
CA ILE A 11 19.65 -3.41 6.10
C ILE A 11 18.96 -3.50 4.73
N ARG A 12 19.68 -3.13 3.66
CA ARG A 12 19.16 -3.20 2.29
C ARG A 12 18.76 -4.62 1.90
N SER A 13 19.57 -5.62 2.25
CA SER A 13 19.28 -7.02 1.93
C SER A 13 18.01 -7.54 2.62
N VAL A 14 17.79 -7.16 3.88
CA VAL A 14 16.62 -7.56 4.67
C VAL A 14 15.36 -6.90 4.12
N ILE A 15 15.42 -5.62 3.75
CA ILE A 15 14.29 -4.93 3.11
C ILE A 15 13.94 -5.60 1.78
N ARG A 16 14.94 -5.92 0.94
CA ARG A 16 14.72 -6.60 -0.34
C ARG A 16 14.10 -7.99 -0.18
N LEU A 17 14.53 -8.75 0.84
CA LEU A 17 13.90 -10.03 1.19
C LEU A 17 12.43 -9.85 1.58
N ALA A 18 12.11 -8.81 2.35
CA ALA A 18 10.74 -8.49 2.72
C ALA A 18 9.88 -8.07 1.51
N GLU A 19 10.44 -7.30 0.57
CA GLU A 19 9.78 -6.93 -0.69
C GLU A 19 9.42 -8.15 -1.53
N HIS A 20 10.38 -9.07 -1.73
CA HIS A 20 10.12 -10.32 -2.45
C HIS A 20 9.09 -11.21 -1.76
N ALA A 21 9.12 -11.28 -0.42
CA ALA A 21 8.15 -12.03 0.35
C ALA A 21 6.71 -11.50 0.17
N VAL A 22 6.54 -10.18 0.04
CA VAL A 22 5.23 -9.55 -0.20
C VAL A 22 4.76 -9.73 -1.65
N VAL A 23 5.68 -9.66 -2.62
CA VAL A 23 5.36 -9.89 -4.04
C VAL A 23 5.02 -11.36 -4.33
N GLN A 24 5.32 -12.29 -3.40
CA GLN A 24 5.23 -13.73 -3.61
C GLN A 24 6.04 -14.19 -4.83
N SER A 25 7.07 -13.43 -5.22
CA SER A 25 8.02 -13.81 -6.25
C SER A 25 9.15 -14.60 -5.60
N THR A 26 9.50 -15.75 -6.19
CA THR A 26 10.69 -16.50 -5.79
C THR A 26 11.92 -15.58 -5.90
N PRO A 27 12.78 -15.52 -4.87
CA PRO A 27 13.99 -14.71 -4.93
C PRO A 27 14.85 -15.21 -6.10
N PHE A 28 15.10 -14.35 -7.09
CA PHE A 28 16.02 -14.68 -8.16
C PHE A 28 17.44 -14.70 -7.59
N ALA A 29 18.17 -15.76 -7.95
CA ALA A 29 19.42 -16.16 -7.32
C ALA A 29 20.53 -15.09 -7.27
N LYS A 30 21.38 -15.27 -6.28
CA LYS A 30 22.54 -14.52 -5.74
C LYS A 30 23.67 -14.19 -6.75
N ARG A 31 23.39 -13.58 -7.92
CA ARG A 31 24.42 -13.24 -8.90
C ARG A 31 24.33 -11.79 -9.39
N ASP A 32 25.35 -11.03 -9.02
CA ASP A 32 25.57 -9.61 -9.32
C ASP A 32 25.72 -9.36 -10.82
N ASP A 33 24.70 -8.79 -11.44
CA ASP A 33 24.82 -8.08 -12.71
C ASP A 33 24.01 -6.79 -12.62
N LEU A 34 24.65 -5.65 -12.87
CA LEU A 34 24.06 -4.30 -12.80
C LEU A 34 22.78 -4.17 -13.65
N LEU A 35 22.70 -4.91 -14.75
CA LEU A 35 21.53 -4.98 -15.63
C LEU A 35 20.35 -5.75 -15.00
N ARG A 36 20.63 -6.71 -14.11
CA ARG A 36 19.61 -7.42 -13.33
C ARG A 36 19.15 -6.64 -12.11
N ALA A 37 20.04 -5.87 -11.48
CA ALA A 37 19.61 -4.91 -10.46
C ALA A 37 18.64 -3.87 -11.04
N LEU A 38 18.91 -3.38 -12.27
CA LEU A 38 18.00 -2.52 -13.02
C LEU A 38 16.70 -3.23 -13.43
N SER A 39 16.75 -4.50 -13.86
CA SER A 39 15.52 -5.24 -14.19
C SER A 39 14.68 -5.53 -12.96
N ASP A 40 15.31 -5.87 -11.83
CA ASP A 40 14.61 -6.05 -10.56
C ASP A 40 14.00 -4.72 -10.10
N GLU A 41 14.72 -3.60 -10.18
CA GLU A 41 14.16 -2.31 -9.76
C GLU A 41 13.02 -1.83 -10.68
N LEU A 42 13.12 -2.13 -11.99
CA LEU A 42 12.09 -1.81 -12.98
C LEU A 42 10.86 -2.73 -12.91
N LEU A 43 11.01 -3.99 -12.47
CA LEU A 43 9.94 -4.98 -12.43
C LEU A 43 9.32 -5.13 -11.03
N VAL A 44 10.12 -5.06 -9.96
CA VAL A 44 9.64 -5.18 -8.57
C VAL A 44 8.72 -4.02 -8.22
N GLY A 45 8.98 -2.80 -8.72
CA GLY A 45 8.09 -1.65 -8.54
C GLY A 45 6.65 -1.91 -9.06
N PRO A 46 6.47 -2.24 -10.34
CA PRO A 46 5.18 -2.64 -10.91
C PRO A 46 4.53 -3.84 -10.20
N TRP A 47 5.30 -4.86 -9.83
CA TRP A 47 4.76 -6.02 -9.11
C TRP A 47 4.31 -5.70 -7.69
N LEU A 48 5.02 -4.81 -6.98
CA LEU A 48 4.59 -4.26 -5.70
C LEU A 48 3.29 -3.48 -5.85
N ILE A 49 3.18 -2.63 -6.88
CA ILE A 49 1.94 -1.91 -7.17
C ILE A 49 0.78 -2.89 -7.37
N LEU A 50 0.95 -3.90 -8.22
CA LEU A 50 -0.08 -4.92 -8.48
C LEU A 50 -0.46 -5.70 -7.22
N SER A 51 0.51 -6.04 -6.37
CA SER A 51 0.28 -6.73 -5.10
C SER A 51 -0.54 -5.86 -4.13
N GLY A 52 -0.19 -4.58 -4.02
CA GLY A 52 -0.95 -3.60 -3.25
C GLY A 52 -2.36 -3.37 -3.80
N LEU A 53 -2.50 -3.31 -5.13
CA LEU A 53 -3.81 -3.25 -5.80
C LEU A 53 -4.65 -4.50 -5.55
N GLY A 54 -4.06 -5.69 -5.52
CA GLY A 54 -4.75 -6.93 -5.17
C GLY A 54 -5.32 -6.89 -3.74
N ILE A 55 -4.58 -6.30 -2.80
CA ILE A 55 -5.05 -6.12 -1.41
C ILE A 55 -6.20 -5.11 -1.36
N LEU A 56 -6.05 -3.98 -2.06
CA LEU A 56 -7.11 -2.96 -2.18
C LEU A 56 -8.36 -3.53 -2.85
N TRP A 57 -8.19 -4.37 -3.88
CA TRP A 57 -9.28 -5.03 -4.59
C TRP A 57 -10.08 -5.92 -3.65
N LYS A 58 -9.42 -6.74 -2.83
CA LYS A 58 -10.10 -7.55 -1.81
C LYS A 58 -10.93 -6.68 -0.87
N ARG A 59 -10.38 -5.55 -0.40
CA ARG A 59 -11.11 -4.60 0.46
C ARG A 59 -12.28 -3.96 -0.26
N PHE A 60 -12.12 -3.61 -1.53
CA PHE A 60 -13.18 -3.06 -2.37
C PHE A 60 -14.33 -4.06 -2.56
N VAL A 61 -14.02 -5.34 -2.83
CA VAL A 61 -15.02 -6.42 -2.90
C VAL A 61 -15.78 -6.55 -1.57
N TRP A 62 -15.11 -6.44 -0.43
CA TRP A 62 -15.77 -6.42 0.87
C TRP A 62 -16.73 -5.23 1.03
N VAL A 63 -16.31 -4.02 0.62
CA VAL A 63 -17.19 -2.83 0.65
C VAL A 63 -18.42 -3.05 -0.24
N LEU A 64 -18.24 -3.56 -1.45
CA LEU A 64 -19.35 -3.86 -2.37
C LEU A 64 -20.30 -4.89 -1.79
N GLY A 65 -19.79 -6.01 -1.25
CA GLY A 65 -20.61 -7.04 -0.62
C GLY A 65 -21.43 -6.47 0.54
N LEU A 66 -20.80 -5.66 1.41
CA LEU A 66 -21.47 -5.05 2.55
C LEU A 66 -22.51 -4.00 2.11
N THR A 67 -22.21 -3.25 1.05
CA THR A 67 -23.14 -2.27 0.45
C THR A 67 -24.38 -2.98 -0.08
N ILE A 68 -24.21 -4.11 -0.77
CA ILE A 68 -25.35 -4.90 -1.28
C ILE A 68 -26.19 -5.40 -0.11
N ILE A 69 -25.59 -5.94 0.94
CA ILE A 69 -26.32 -6.43 2.13
C ILE A 69 -27.13 -5.30 2.78
N ILE A 70 -26.52 -4.13 3.00
CA ILE A 70 -27.19 -2.97 3.59
C ILE A 70 -28.27 -2.43 2.66
N ALA A 71 -28.00 -2.33 1.36
CA ALA A 71 -28.97 -1.85 0.36
C ALA A 71 -30.18 -2.79 0.26
N VAL A 72 -29.97 -4.11 0.28
CA VAL A 72 -31.05 -5.11 0.31
C VAL A 72 -31.85 -4.98 1.60
N TYR A 73 -31.20 -4.85 2.75
CA TYR A 73 -31.88 -4.59 4.02
C TYR A 73 -32.76 -3.33 3.94
N LEU A 74 -32.19 -2.20 3.52
CA LEU A 74 -32.95 -0.95 3.39
C LEU A 74 -34.11 -1.07 2.40
N ARG A 75 -33.93 -1.78 1.29
CA ARG A 75 -34.99 -2.02 0.30
C ARG A 75 -36.12 -2.92 0.81
N LEU A 76 -35.83 -3.84 1.73
CA LEU A 76 -36.85 -4.70 2.35
C LEU A 76 -37.71 -3.92 3.36
N PHE A 77 -37.13 -2.94 4.06
CA PHE A 77 -37.83 -2.14 5.07
C PHE A 77 -38.46 -0.85 4.53
N ASP A 78 -37.97 -0.33 3.40
CA ASP A 78 -38.50 0.86 2.76
C ASP A 78 -38.83 0.60 1.28
N HIS A 79 -40.11 0.68 0.93
CA HIS A 79 -40.58 0.49 -0.46
C HIS A 79 -40.20 1.67 -1.38
N ALA A 80 -39.81 2.83 -0.82
CA ALA A 80 -39.36 4.00 -1.57
C ALA A 80 -37.82 4.05 -1.71
N PHE A 81 -37.20 2.91 -2.06
CA PHE A 81 -35.75 2.82 -2.21
C PHE A 81 -35.25 3.77 -3.31
N SER A 82 -34.60 4.86 -2.90
CA SER A 82 -34.11 5.93 -3.76
C SER A 82 -32.60 5.83 -3.99
N ALA A 83 -32.09 6.53 -5.00
CA ALA A 83 -30.66 6.57 -5.30
C ALA A 83 -29.82 7.13 -4.13
N SER A 84 -30.39 8.01 -3.29
CA SER A 84 -29.73 8.53 -2.10
C SER A 84 -29.57 7.48 -1.00
N ALA A 85 -30.53 6.57 -0.84
CA ALA A 85 -30.45 5.46 0.11
C ALA A 85 -29.33 4.47 -0.28
N ALA A 86 -29.16 4.20 -1.58
CA ALA A 86 -28.04 3.41 -2.09
C ALA A 86 -26.68 4.07 -1.81
N PHE A 87 -26.60 5.39 -1.95
CA PHE A 87 -25.39 6.15 -1.60
C PHE A 87 -25.09 6.11 -0.09
N GLY A 88 -26.12 6.23 0.75
CA GLY A 88 -26.00 6.06 2.20
C GLY A 88 -25.48 4.68 2.59
N ALA A 89 -25.99 3.62 1.95
CA ALA A 89 -25.51 2.25 2.15
C ALA A 89 -24.03 2.10 1.79
N LEU A 90 -23.59 2.71 0.69
CA LEU A 90 -22.20 2.70 0.25
C LEU A 90 -21.28 3.40 1.26
N ILE A 91 -21.67 4.58 1.77
CA ILE A 91 -20.91 5.30 2.79
C ILE A 91 -20.79 4.45 4.05
N LEU A 92 -21.91 3.91 4.54
CA LEU A 92 -21.94 3.10 5.75
C LEU A 92 -21.05 1.86 5.61
N ALA A 93 -21.16 1.15 4.49
CA ALA A 93 -20.31 0.01 4.18
C ALA A 93 -18.82 0.36 4.14
N THR A 94 -18.49 1.51 3.54
CA THR A 94 -17.11 2.01 3.48
C THR A 94 -16.59 2.27 4.89
N LEU A 95 -17.37 2.95 5.73
CA LEU A 95 -16.99 3.22 7.12
C LEU A 95 -16.79 1.92 7.91
N CYS A 96 -17.69 0.94 7.77
CA CYS A 96 -17.58 -0.35 8.46
C CYS A 96 -16.33 -1.14 8.06
N VAL A 97 -15.92 -1.09 6.79
CA VAL A 97 -14.72 -1.81 6.32
C VAL A 97 -13.44 -1.08 6.71
N TYR A 98 -13.41 0.25 6.64
CA TYR A 98 -12.20 1.04 6.94
C TYR A 98 -11.98 1.28 8.44
N PHE A 99 -13.05 1.44 9.22
CA PHE A 99 -13.01 1.56 10.67
C PHE A 99 -13.32 0.24 11.41
N GLY A 100 -13.39 -0.87 10.66
CA GLY A 100 -13.54 -2.20 11.23
C GLY A 100 -12.33 -2.62 12.09
N LEU A 101 -12.51 -3.69 12.86
CA LEU A 101 -11.51 -4.17 13.82
C LEU A 101 -10.11 -4.36 13.17
N PRO A 102 -9.03 -3.80 13.77
CA PRO A 102 -7.66 -3.91 13.27
C PRO A 102 -7.20 -5.35 13.01
N SER A 103 -7.70 -6.30 13.81
CA SER A 103 -7.38 -7.73 13.69
C SER A 103 -7.76 -8.33 12.34
N ARG A 104 -8.82 -7.85 11.68
CA ARG A 104 -9.24 -8.32 10.35
C ARG A 104 -8.55 -7.59 9.21
N THR A 105 -8.14 -6.33 9.43
CA THR A 105 -7.50 -5.51 8.40
C THR A 105 -6.02 -5.84 8.20
N ILE A 106 -5.34 -6.35 9.24
CA ILE A 106 -3.95 -6.86 9.20
C ILE A 106 -3.86 -8.17 8.38
N LEU A 107 -4.87 -9.04 8.46
CA LEU A 107 -4.91 -10.33 7.75
C LEU A 107 -5.08 -10.21 6.24
N ALA A 108 -5.47 -9.05 5.71
CA ALA A 108 -5.76 -8.89 4.28
C ALA A 108 -4.50 -8.81 3.39
N GLY A 109 -3.32 -8.59 3.97
CA GLY A 109 -2.06 -8.43 3.22
C GLY A 109 -0.85 -9.17 3.80
N VAL A 110 -0.83 -9.49 5.09
CA VAL A 110 0.32 -10.13 5.75
C VAL A 110 0.10 -11.65 5.83
N ASN A 111 1.04 -12.43 5.30
CA ASN A 111 0.99 -13.89 5.30
C ASN A 111 1.95 -14.46 6.36
N GLY A 112 1.44 -15.28 7.28
CA GLY A 112 2.26 -15.91 8.33
C GLY A 112 3.43 -16.75 7.79
N ARG A 113 3.28 -17.38 6.61
CA ARG A 113 4.41 -18.11 5.98
C ARG A 113 5.52 -17.17 5.52
N ALA A 114 5.17 -15.97 5.04
CA ALA A 114 6.12 -14.97 4.60
C ALA A 114 6.86 -14.37 5.81
N ILE A 115 6.15 -14.15 6.92
CA ILE A 115 6.76 -13.73 8.20
C ILE A 115 7.77 -14.79 8.65
N GLY A 116 7.36 -16.07 8.76
CA GLY A 116 8.25 -17.13 9.24
C GLY A 116 9.48 -17.34 8.35
N ALA A 117 9.31 -17.30 7.02
CA ALA A 117 10.44 -17.39 6.09
C ALA A 117 11.41 -16.20 6.23
N LEU A 118 10.88 -14.99 6.42
CA LEU A 118 11.66 -13.78 6.65
C LEU A 118 12.36 -13.82 8.02
N ALA A 119 11.69 -14.31 9.05
CA ALA A 119 12.26 -14.48 10.39
C ALA A 119 13.44 -15.47 10.38
N VAL A 120 13.31 -16.60 9.68
CA VAL A 120 14.43 -17.54 9.49
C VAL A 120 15.60 -16.86 8.77
N ALA A 121 15.34 -16.15 7.66
CA ALA A 121 16.39 -15.46 6.91
C ALA A 121 17.08 -14.34 7.70
N ILE A 122 16.36 -13.62 8.57
CA ILE A 122 16.93 -12.61 9.48
C ILE A 122 17.74 -13.29 10.60
N GLY A 123 17.22 -14.39 11.18
CA GLY A 123 17.90 -15.16 12.20
C GLY A 123 19.22 -15.78 11.74
N GLU A 124 19.37 -16.09 10.45
CA GLU A 124 20.65 -16.51 9.86
C GLU A 124 21.69 -15.38 9.78
N GLN A 125 21.24 -14.12 9.74
CA GLN A 125 22.10 -12.93 9.56
C GLN A 125 22.45 -12.22 10.87
N VAL A 126 21.69 -12.47 11.93
CA VAL A 126 21.78 -11.78 13.23
C VAL A 126 22.17 -12.79 14.30
N ARG A 127 23.28 -12.54 15.01
CA ARG A 127 23.82 -13.47 16.02
C ARG A 127 23.53 -13.04 17.46
N SER A 128 23.18 -11.79 17.69
CA SER A 128 22.95 -11.23 19.03
C SER A 128 21.76 -10.28 19.06
N LYS A 129 21.22 -10.04 20.27
CA LYS A 129 20.15 -9.06 20.51
C LYS A 129 20.58 -7.64 20.11
N ASP A 130 21.83 -7.25 20.38
CA ASP A 130 22.36 -5.94 20.00
C ASP A 130 22.42 -5.75 18.48
N GLU A 131 22.78 -6.81 17.73
CA GLU A 131 22.76 -6.77 16.26
C GLU A 131 21.33 -6.65 15.72
N LEU A 132 20.36 -7.32 16.37
CA LEU A 132 18.94 -7.21 16.01
C LEU A 132 18.40 -5.80 16.26
N GLU A 133 18.77 -5.18 17.37
CA GLU A 133 18.33 -3.83 17.74
C GLU A 133 18.89 -2.76 16.79
N ARG A 134 20.16 -2.90 16.38
CA ARG A 134 20.76 -2.05 15.34
C ARG A 134 20.08 -2.22 13.99
N LEU A 135 19.81 -3.46 13.59
CA LEU A 135 19.09 -3.76 12.34
C LEU A 135 17.66 -3.17 12.38
N SER A 136 16.94 -3.38 13.48
CA SER A 136 15.60 -2.83 13.71
C SER A 136 15.60 -1.31 13.63
N SER A 137 16.55 -0.65 14.29
CA SER A 137 16.70 0.82 14.27
C SER A 137 16.96 1.35 12.86
N GLY A 138 17.85 0.68 12.10
CA GLY A 138 18.13 1.02 10.71
C GLY A 138 16.90 0.85 9.81
N VAL A 139 16.15 -0.25 9.98
CA VAL A 139 14.89 -0.50 9.26
C VAL A 139 13.84 0.56 9.59
N GLN A 140 13.67 0.95 10.86
CA GLN A 140 12.72 2.00 11.24
C GLN A 140 13.10 3.34 10.62
N LEU A 141 14.39 3.66 10.48
CA LEU A 141 14.84 4.90 9.84
C LEU A 141 14.45 4.93 8.35
N VAL A 142 14.66 3.82 7.62
CA VAL A 142 14.27 3.71 6.21
C VAL A 142 12.73 3.73 6.06
N LYS A 143 12.00 3.10 6.98
CA LYS A 143 10.54 3.16 7.05
C LYS A 143 10.03 4.59 7.23
N VAL A 144 10.57 5.34 8.19
CA VAL A 144 10.20 6.76 8.42
C VAL A 144 10.42 7.58 7.16
N GLN A 145 11.62 7.51 6.57
CA GLN A 145 11.94 8.25 5.34
C GLN A 145 11.00 7.87 4.18
N THR A 146 10.68 6.59 4.03
CA THR A 146 9.76 6.10 2.99
C THR A 146 8.33 6.61 3.24
N THR A 147 7.86 6.57 4.49
CA THR A 147 6.52 7.06 4.85
C THR A 147 6.39 8.57 4.68
N GLU A 148 7.44 9.34 4.96
CA GLU A 148 7.45 10.78 4.74
C GLU A 148 7.36 11.11 3.25
N ARG A 149 8.08 10.36 2.40
CA ARG A 149 7.96 10.48 0.94
C ARG A 149 6.54 10.18 0.46
N LEU A 150 5.89 9.14 0.99
CA LEU A 150 4.49 8.82 0.69
C LEU A 150 3.53 9.91 1.18
N ALA A 151 3.79 10.52 2.34
CA ALA A 151 2.98 11.63 2.86
C ALA A 151 3.05 12.86 1.95
N ARG A 152 4.24 13.21 1.45
CA ARG A 152 4.40 14.29 0.46
C ARG A 152 3.61 14.00 -0.82
N PHE A 153 3.61 12.76 -1.30
CA PHE A 153 2.81 12.36 -2.46
C PHE A 153 1.30 12.57 -2.24
N ASN A 154 0.77 12.27 -1.05
CA ASN A 154 -0.63 12.52 -0.73
C ASN A 154 -1.00 14.01 -0.80
N VAL A 155 -0.10 14.89 -0.34
CA VAL A 155 -0.31 16.35 -0.45
C VAL A 155 -0.38 16.79 -1.91
N PHE A 156 0.58 16.37 -2.74
CA PHE A 156 0.57 16.68 -4.17
C PHE A 156 -0.68 16.14 -4.88
N THR A 157 -1.12 14.94 -4.53
CA THR A 157 -2.35 14.34 -5.04
C THR A 157 -3.57 15.17 -4.67
N GLY A 158 -3.66 15.64 -3.43
CA GLY A 158 -4.75 16.51 -2.97
C GLY A 158 -4.79 17.83 -3.74
N ILE A 159 -3.62 18.43 -4.01
CA ILE A 159 -3.52 19.65 -4.82
C ILE A 159 -3.99 19.36 -6.26
N ALA A 160 -3.49 18.29 -6.89
CA ALA A 160 -3.87 17.91 -8.25
C ALA A 160 -5.38 17.64 -8.36
N TRP A 161 -5.97 16.96 -7.37
CA TRP A 161 -7.41 16.77 -7.27
C TRP A 161 -8.16 18.10 -7.16
N GLY A 162 -7.69 19.01 -6.29
CA GLY A 162 -8.29 20.33 -6.13
C GLY A 162 -8.26 21.15 -7.43
N VAL A 163 -7.15 21.09 -8.18
CA VAL A 163 -7.03 21.75 -9.49
C VAL A 163 -7.99 21.14 -10.51
N LEU A 164 -8.10 19.81 -10.58
CA LEU A 164 -9.04 19.13 -11.47
C LEU A 164 -10.49 19.45 -11.14
N PHE A 165 -10.83 19.42 -9.86
CA PHE A 165 -12.16 19.75 -9.38
C PHE A 165 -12.52 21.21 -9.70
N TRP A 166 -11.59 22.14 -9.43
CA TRP A 166 -11.75 23.55 -9.80
C TRP A 166 -11.96 23.71 -11.31
N PHE A 167 -11.12 23.07 -12.13
CA PHE A 167 -11.21 23.17 -13.58
C PHE A 167 -12.56 22.64 -14.09
N ALA A 168 -12.98 21.47 -13.61
CA ALA A 168 -14.28 20.89 -13.96
C ALA A 168 -15.44 21.82 -13.57
N GLY A 169 -15.42 22.35 -12.34
CA GLY A 169 -16.42 23.29 -11.87
C GLY A 169 -16.47 24.58 -12.69
N ALA A 170 -15.31 25.20 -12.94
CA ALA A 170 -15.21 26.51 -13.56
C ALA A 170 -15.40 26.48 -15.09
N ARG A 171 -15.10 25.36 -15.77
CA ARG A 171 -15.08 25.29 -17.24
C ARG A 171 -16.13 24.37 -17.85
N VAL A 172 -16.72 23.45 -17.08
CA VAL A 172 -17.66 22.46 -17.60
C VAL A 172 -19.01 22.53 -16.89
N PHE A 173 -19.02 22.63 -15.56
CA PHE A 173 -20.26 22.56 -14.77
C PHE A 173 -20.84 23.92 -14.38
N SER A 174 -20.12 25.02 -14.60
CA SER A 174 -20.63 26.35 -14.27
C SER A 174 -21.71 26.78 -15.28
N PRO A 175 -22.89 27.22 -14.81
CA PRO A 175 -24.02 27.58 -15.67
C PRO A 175 -23.78 28.84 -16.51
N THR A 176 -22.73 29.61 -16.22
CA THR A 176 -22.39 30.85 -16.90
C THR A 176 -21.38 30.68 -18.03
N VAL A 177 -20.92 29.45 -18.29
CA VAL A 177 -19.85 29.19 -19.26
C VAL A 177 -20.45 29.01 -20.67
N PRO A 178 -19.89 29.68 -21.71
CA PRO A 178 -20.34 29.50 -23.08
C PRO A 178 -20.15 28.04 -23.57
N PRO A 179 -21.07 27.50 -24.39
CA PRO A 179 -21.00 26.13 -24.90
C PRO A 179 -19.68 25.79 -25.60
N GLU A 180 -19.10 26.74 -26.34
CA GLU A 180 -17.84 26.56 -27.07
C GLU A 180 -16.66 26.32 -26.12
N VAL A 181 -16.72 26.94 -24.94
CA VAL A 181 -15.72 26.74 -23.88
C VAL A 181 -15.89 25.38 -23.22
N VAL A 182 -17.13 24.91 -23.05
CA VAL A 182 -17.41 23.57 -22.53
C VAL A 182 -16.90 22.51 -23.49
N GLU A 183 -17.27 22.59 -24.77
CA GLU A 183 -16.88 21.62 -25.80
C GLU A 183 -15.36 21.48 -25.93
N SER A 184 -14.64 22.62 -25.91
CA SER A 184 -13.18 22.63 -25.95
C SER A 184 -12.51 22.16 -24.64
N SER A 185 -13.21 22.20 -23.51
CA SER A 185 -12.66 21.84 -22.18
C SER A 185 -12.97 20.41 -21.74
N VAL A 186 -14.00 19.77 -22.30
CA VAL A 186 -14.42 18.41 -21.92
C VAL A 186 -13.33 17.38 -22.21
N PHE A 187 -12.74 17.39 -23.41
CA PHE A 187 -11.71 16.41 -23.76
C PHE A 187 -10.44 16.54 -22.90
N PRO A 188 -9.85 17.75 -22.70
CA PRO A 188 -8.76 17.95 -21.75
C PRO A 188 -9.10 17.49 -20.33
N LEU A 189 -10.32 17.75 -19.85
CA LEU A 189 -10.77 17.32 -18.53
C LEU A 189 -10.79 15.78 -18.42
N ILE A 190 -11.33 15.09 -19.43
CA ILE A 190 -11.35 13.61 -19.47
C ILE A 190 -9.92 13.07 -19.43
N VAL A 191 -9.03 13.59 -20.28
CA VAL A 191 -7.62 13.15 -20.33
C VAL A 191 -6.93 13.37 -19.00
N ALA A 192 -7.08 14.56 -18.40
CA ALA A 192 -6.47 14.89 -17.12
C ALA A 192 -7.03 14.03 -15.97
N PHE A 193 -8.34 13.75 -15.99
CA PHE A 193 -8.98 12.86 -15.02
C PHE A 193 -8.51 11.41 -15.15
N VAL A 194 -8.38 10.89 -16.38
CA VAL A 194 -7.87 9.54 -16.64
C VAL A 194 -6.42 9.43 -16.17
N PHE A 195 -5.58 10.39 -16.52
CA PHE A 195 -4.17 10.42 -16.09
C PHE A 195 -4.06 10.46 -14.57
N PHE A 196 -4.79 11.38 -13.93
CA PHE A 196 -4.85 11.46 -12.46
C PHE A 196 -5.30 10.13 -11.84
N SER A 197 -6.36 9.53 -12.37
CA SER A 197 -6.90 8.27 -11.85
C SER A 197 -5.87 7.15 -11.93
N VAL A 198 -5.20 6.98 -13.08
CA VAL A 198 -4.17 5.94 -13.28
C VAL A 198 -2.99 6.17 -12.34
N SER A 199 -2.46 7.39 -12.28
CA SER A 199 -1.32 7.71 -11.41
C SER A 199 -1.67 7.57 -9.93
N PHE A 200 -2.87 8.00 -9.53
CA PHE A 200 -3.37 7.87 -8.16
C PHE A 200 -3.53 6.40 -7.76
N THR A 201 -4.18 5.60 -8.59
CA THR A 201 -4.36 4.16 -8.34
C THR A 201 -3.01 3.45 -8.22
N ALA A 202 -2.06 3.72 -9.12
CA ALA A 202 -0.72 3.14 -9.04
C ALA A 202 0.00 3.54 -7.74
N ALA A 203 -0.07 4.80 -7.35
CA ALA A 203 0.59 5.29 -6.14
C ALA A 203 -0.05 4.76 -4.85
N VAL A 204 -1.38 4.66 -4.79
CA VAL A 204 -2.09 4.05 -3.65
C VAL A 204 -1.78 2.55 -3.55
N GLY A 205 -1.67 1.86 -4.70
CA GLY A 205 -1.19 0.48 -4.78
C GLY A 205 0.22 0.34 -4.19
N TYR A 206 1.16 1.16 -4.65
CA TYR A 206 2.53 1.18 -4.12
C TYR A 206 2.57 1.46 -2.61
N ALA A 207 1.86 2.50 -2.15
CA ALA A 207 1.80 2.86 -0.73
C ALA A 207 1.25 1.72 0.14
N THR A 208 0.26 0.99 -0.38
CA THR A 208 -0.32 -0.16 0.31
C THR A 208 0.68 -1.30 0.40
N ALA A 209 1.38 -1.62 -0.68
CA ALA A 209 2.41 -2.66 -0.69
C ALA A 209 3.55 -2.35 0.28
N VAL A 210 4.06 -1.11 0.25
CA VAL A 210 5.12 -0.64 1.17
C VAL A 210 4.70 -0.81 2.63
N ARG A 211 3.46 -0.45 2.98
CA ARG A 211 2.95 -0.65 4.36
C ARG A 211 2.96 -2.13 4.75
N VAL A 212 2.56 -3.02 3.84
CA VAL A 212 2.56 -4.47 4.09
C VAL A 212 3.96 -5.05 4.20
N VAL A 213 4.93 -4.55 3.41
CA VAL A 213 6.35 -4.92 3.53
C VAL A 213 6.86 -4.60 4.92
N TYR A 214 6.69 -3.36 5.38
CA TYR A 214 7.16 -2.97 6.71
C TYR A 214 6.40 -3.66 7.84
N GLN A 215 5.10 -3.92 7.70
CA GLN A 215 4.35 -4.72 8.68
C GLN A 215 4.88 -6.15 8.76
N THR A 216 5.14 -6.79 7.62
CA THR A 216 5.70 -8.15 7.57
C THR A 216 7.09 -8.19 8.20
N LEU A 217 7.90 -7.16 7.94
CA LEU A 217 9.23 -7.01 8.52
C LEU A 217 9.19 -6.76 10.03
N ASP A 218 8.30 -5.90 10.52
CA ASP A 218 8.10 -5.66 11.95
C ASP A 218 7.72 -6.97 12.67
N PHE A 219 6.80 -7.77 12.11
CA PHE A 219 6.44 -9.08 12.69
C PHE A 219 7.60 -10.08 12.67
N ALA A 220 8.39 -10.12 11.60
CA ALA A 220 9.54 -11.02 11.51
C ALA A 220 10.64 -10.65 12.52
N LEU A 221 10.90 -9.35 12.72
CA LEU A 221 11.85 -8.87 13.73
C LEU A 221 11.39 -9.25 15.15
N ILE A 222 10.09 -9.17 15.43
CA ILE A 222 9.52 -9.61 16.72
C ILE A 222 9.72 -11.12 16.92
N GLU A 223 9.49 -11.94 15.89
CA GLU A 223 9.64 -13.40 15.97
C GLU A 223 11.11 -13.80 16.21
N VAL A 224 12.07 -13.15 15.54
CA VAL A 224 13.50 -13.37 15.78
C VAL A 224 13.90 -12.93 17.19
N GLY A 225 13.38 -11.78 17.66
CA GLY A 225 13.62 -11.31 19.02
C GLY A 225 13.13 -12.29 20.07
N ALA A 226 11.95 -12.87 19.87
CA ALA A 226 11.41 -13.91 20.75
C ALA A 226 12.27 -15.19 20.73
N ALA A 227 12.73 -15.63 19.55
CA ALA A 227 13.60 -16.80 19.44
C ALA A 227 14.96 -16.61 20.12
N LEU A 228 15.55 -15.42 20.02
CA LEU A 228 16.81 -15.09 20.71
C LEU A 228 16.63 -14.97 22.23
N ALA A 229 15.47 -14.52 22.71
CA ALA A 229 15.18 -14.48 24.14
C ALA A 229 15.11 -15.89 24.76
N VAL A 230 14.44 -16.83 24.10
CA VAL A 230 14.37 -18.24 24.55
C VAL A 230 15.74 -18.90 24.63
N LYS A 231 16.68 -18.51 23.75
CA LYS A 231 18.04 -19.06 23.72
C LYS A 231 18.95 -18.52 24.83
N ASP A 232 18.68 -17.32 25.33
CA ASP A 232 19.43 -16.74 26.46
C ASP A 232 18.94 -17.28 27.81
N ASP A 233 17.68 -17.74 27.88
CA ASP A 233 17.06 -18.30 29.10
C ASP A 233 17.28 -19.83 29.26
N ALA A 234 17.87 -20.49 28.26
CA ALA A 234 18.11 -21.95 28.22
C ALA A 234 19.59 -22.31 28.40
#